data_AF-A0A8A2U909-F1
#
_entry.id   AF-A0A8A2U909-F1
#
_cell.length_a   1.000
_cell.length_b   1.000
_cell.length_c   1.000
_cell.angle_alpha   90.00
_cell.angle_beta   90.00
_cell.angle_gamma   90.00
#
_symmetry.space_group_name_H-M   'P 1'
#
loop_
_entity.id
_entity.type
_entity.pdbx_description
1 polymer ?
#
loop_
_entity_poly.entity_id
_entity_poly.type
_entity_poly.pdbx_seq_one_letter_code
_entity_poly.pdbx_strand_id
1 'polypeptide(L)'
;MGKTKIRYEANVTETVLRTARIKSVTVSNVDVLHALATLDPCKNHQSENRYVEYGDHRYALKEIVRRTVARSADEPDSTDADEDGEFQFHSEHGVTLLESLGFETINTDSE
;
A
#
# COMPACT_ATOMS: atom_id res chain seq x y z
N MET A 1 -44.58 2.12 3.37
CA MET A 1 -43.30 1.56 2.90
C MET A 1 -42.17 2.32 3.59
N GLY A 2 -41.57 1.74 4.63
CA GLY A 2 -40.46 2.34 5.35
C GLY A 2 -39.17 2.22 4.55
N LYS A 3 -38.44 3.32 4.37
CA LYS A 3 -37.13 3.31 3.71
C LYS A 3 -36.10 2.75 4.70
N THR A 4 -35.68 1.50 4.53
CA THR A 4 -34.56 0.94 5.29
C THR A 4 -33.29 1.69 4.91
N LYS A 5 -32.77 2.48 5.85
CA LYS A 5 -31.52 3.21 5.69
C LYS A 5 -30.38 2.26 6.08
N ILE A 6 -29.79 1.59 5.09
CA ILE A 6 -28.61 0.75 5.31
C ILE A 6 -27.46 1.70 5.67
N ARG A 7 -26.92 1.58 6.89
CA ARG A 7 -25.66 2.22 7.27
C ARG A 7 -24.55 1.24 6.93
N TYR A 8 -23.71 1.59 5.96
CA TYR A 8 -22.43 0.92 5.76
C TYR A 8 -21.43 1.60 6.70
N GLU A 9 -21.02 0.91 7.76
CA GLU A 9 -19.90 1.36 8.58
C GLU A 9 -18.62 0.91 7.87
N ALA A 10 -17.88 1.86 7.30
CA ALA A 10 -16.55 1.57 6.78
C ALA A 10 -15.62 1.30 7.97
N ASN A 11 -15.16 0.07 8.11
CA ASN A 11 -14.10 -0.26 9.06
C ASN A 11 -12.78 0.30 8.53
N VAL A 12 -12.41 1.49 9.00
CA VAL A 12 -11.12 2.11 8.70
C VAL A 12 -10.10 1.57 9.70
N THR A 13 -9.06 0.93 9.18
CA THR A 13 -7.90 0.50 9.96
C THR A 13 -6.74 1.42 9.65
N GLU A 14 -6.07 1.92 10.68
CA GLU A 14 -4.95 2.85 10.56
C GLU A 14 -3.70 2.29 11.25
N THR A 15 -2.54 2.58 10.70
CA THR A 15 -1.24 2.24 11.28
C THR A 15 -0.25 3.37 11.07
N VAL A 16 0.74 3.49 11.94
CA VAL A 16 1.74 4.56 11.88
C VAL A 16 3.04 4.00 11.34
N LEU A 17 3.43 4.45 10.15
CA LEU A 17 4.72 4.16 9.58
C LEU A 17 5.75 5.16 10.11
N ARG A 18 6.75 4.65 10.82
CA ARG A 18 7.95 5.42 11.20
C ARG A 18 9.05 5.15 10.20
N THR A 19 9.43 6.15 9.42
CA THR A 19 10.61 6.05 8.55
C THR A 19 11.75 6.86 9.17
N ALA A 20 12.99 6.57 8.76
CA ALA A 20 14.17 7.25 9.29
C ALA A 20 14.30 8.71 8.80
N ARG A 21 13.57 9.10 7.74
CA ARG A 21 13.68 10.41 7.08
C ARG A 21 12.38 11.21 6.99
N ILE A 22 11.23 10.53 6.92
CA ILE A 22 9.90 11.17 6.87
C ILE A 22 9.34 11.27 8.29
N LYS A 23 8.74 12.41 8.62
CA LYS A 23 7.89 12.56 9.81
C LYS A 23 6.88 11.41 9.82
N SER A 24 6.58 10.82 10.98
CA SER A 24 5.66 9.68 11.10
C SER A 24 4.41 9.85 10.24
N VAL A 25 4.17 8.93 9.31
CA VAL A 25 3.03 8.96 8.40
C VAL A 25 1.97 8.02 8.93
N THR A 26 0.73 8.49 9.03
CA THR A 26 -0.42 7.63 9.34
C THR A 26 -0.98 7.13 8.02
N VAL A 27 -1.10 5.82 7.88
CA VAL A 27 -1.56 5.12 6.68
C VAL A 27 -2.78 4.29 7.03
N SER A 28 -3.81 4.36 6.19
CA SER A 28 -5.05 3.60 6.38
C SER A 28 -5.25 2.53 5.31
N ASN A 29 -6.15 1.58 5.58
CA ASN A 29 -6.60 0.62 4.58
C ASN A 29 -7.25 1.30 3.37
N VAL A 30 -7.87 2.47 3.55
CA VAL A 30 -8.43 3.29 2.46
C VAL A 30 -7.33 3.82 1.52
N ASP A 31 -6.17 4.17 2.06
CA ASP A 31 -5.03 4.64 1.26
C ASP A 31 -4.46 3.51 0.39
N VAL A 32 -4.42 2.29 0.92
CA VAL A 32 -4.03 1.09 0.16
C VAL A 32 -5.04 0.79 -0.94
N LEU A 33 -6.35 0.85 -0.66
CA LEU A 33 -7.39 0.69 -1.68
C LEU A 33 -7.29 1.73 -2.79
N HIS A 34 -6.95 2.97 -2.44
CA HIS A 34 -6.68 4.01 -3.43
C HIS A 34 -5.44 3.71 -4.26
N ALA A 35 -4.35 3.24 -3.65
CA ALA A 35 -3.15 2.83 -4.37
C ALA A 35 -3.51 1.74 -5.39
N LEU A 36 -4.20 0.68 -4.97
CA LEU A 36 -4.67 -0.42 -5.83
C LEU A 36 -5.53 0.08 -6.99
N ALA A 37 -6.47 0.99 -6.73
CA ALA A 37 -7.37 1.54 -7.76
C ALA A 37 -6.64 2.39 -8.83
N THR A 38 -5.48 2.96 -8.50
CA THR A 38 -4.67 3.76 -9.44
C THR A 38 -3.57 2.95 -10.13
N LEU A 39 -3.35 1.71 -9.70
CA LEU A 39 -2.33 0.84 -10.24
C LEU A 39 -2.90 0.00 -11.38
N ASP A 40 -2.11 -0.05 -12.45
CA ASP A 40 -2.32 -1.00 -13.53
C ASP A 40 -1.55 -2.28 -13.18
N PRO A 41 -2.24 -3.39 -12.84
CA PRO A 41 -1.60 -4.66 -12.48
C PRO A 41 -0.87 -5.31 -13.67
N CYS A 42 -1.15 -4.88 -14.91
CA CYS A 42 -0.51 -5.41 -16.11
C CYS A 42 0.82 -4.71 -16.44
N LYS A 43 1.13 -3.57 -15.81
CA LYS A 43 2.41 -2.90 -15.98
C LYS A 43 3.46 -3.57 -15.11
N ASN A 44 4.60 -3.93 -15.71
CA ASN A 44 5.72 -4.52 -14.99
C ASN A 44 6.42 -3.44 -14.16
N HIS A 45 6.08 -3.36 -12.88
CA HIS A 45 6.65 -2.39 -11.93
C HIS A 45 7.92 -2.90 -11.21
N GLN A 46 8.68 -3.83 -11.82
CA GLN A 46 9.94 -4.38 -11.30
C GLN A 46 9.83 -4.84 -9.82
N SER A 47 9.13 -5.94 -9.58
CA SER A 47 9.01 -6.52 -8.23
C SER A 47 9.86 -7.78 -8.07
N GLU A 48 10.71 -7.80 -7.04
CA GLU A 48 11.58 -8.91 -6.66
C GLU A 48 10.83 -10.02 -5.91
N ASN A 49 9.69 -10.50 -6.44
CA ASN A 49 8.95 -11.68 -5.95
C ASN A 49 7.89 -11.48 -4.85
N ARG A 50 7.53 -10.26 -4.44
CA ARG A 50 6.45 -10.04 -3.46
C ARG A 50 5.27 -9.25 -4.02
N TYR A 51 4.07 -9.77 -3.82
CA TYR A 51 2.84 -9.20 -4.36
C TYR A 51 1.73 -9.13 -3.32
N VAL A 52 0.72 -8.33 -3.60
CA VAL A 52 -0.57 -8.31 -2.91
C VAL A 52 -1.62 -8.84 -3.89
N GLU A 53 -2.41 -9.81 -3.44
CA GLU A 53 -3.58 -10.28 -4.19
C GLU A 53 -4.80 -9.46 -3.78
N TYR A 54 -5.45 -8.85 -4.77
CA TYR A 54 -6.68 -8.10 -4.55
C TYR A 54 -7.63 -8.29 -5.75
N GLY A 55 -8.78 -8.90 -5.50
CA GLY A 55 -9.64 -9.40 -6.56
C GLY A 55 -8.93 -10.49 -7.39
N ASP A 56 -9.02 -10.40 -8.72
CA ASP A 56 -8.38 -11.34 -9.65
C ASP A 56 -6.99 -10.87 -10.12
N HIS A 57 -6.36 -9.95 -9.37
CA HIS A 57 -5.14 -9.28 -9.78
C HIS A 57 -4.03 -9.36 -8.73
N ARG A 58 -2.79 -9.39 -9.22
CA ARG A 58 -1.56 -9.31 -8.44
C ARG A 58 -0.91 -7.96 -8.64
N TYR A 59 -0.54 -7.34 -7.54
CA TYR A 59 0.07 -6.01 -7.52
C TYR A 59 1.42 -6.07 -6.82
N ALA A 60 2.43 -5.44 -7.40
CA ALA A 60 3.77 -5.40 -6.83
C ALA A 60 3.78 -4.73 -5.44
N LEU A 61 4.35 -5.40 -4.43
CA LEU A 61 4.39 -4.91 -3.05
C LEU A 61 5.02 -3.52 -2.93
N LYS A 62 6.21 -3.34 -3.54
CA LYS A 62 6.99 -2.08 -3.48
C LYS A 62 6.17 -0.90 -4.00
N GLU A 63 5.44 -1.09 -5.10
CA GLU A 63 4.67 -0.02 -5.73
C GLU A 63 3.40 0.32 -4.94
N ILE A 64 2.71 -0.67 -4.36
CA ILE A 64 1.57 -0.39 -3.46
C ILE A 64 2.04 0.45 -2.28
N VAL A 65 3.09 0.02 -1.59
CA VAL A 65 3.59 0.73 -0.40
C VAL A 65 4.01 2.15 -0.77
N ARG A 66 4.76 2.32 -1.86
CA ARG A 66 5.18 3.62 -2.35
C ARG A 66 4.00 4.57 -2.54
N ARG A 67 2.96 4.15 -3.26
CA ARG A 67 1.79 5.00 -3.52
C ARG A 67 0.95 5.26 -2.27
N THR A 68 0.83 4.26 -1.40
CA THR A 68 0.10 4.37 -0.15
C THR A 68 0.74 5.44 0.75
N VAL A 69 2.07 5.42 0.87
CA VAL A 69 2.84 6.41 1.65
C VAL A 69 2.79 7.79 0.99
N ALA A 70 3.04 7.89 -0.32
CA ALA A 70 3.01 9.16 -1.05
C ALA A 70 1.66 9.88 -0.89
N ARG A 71 0.56 9.13 -0.97
CA ARG A 71 -0.79 9.66 -0.73
C ARG A 71 -0.95 10.17 0.70
N SER A 72 -0.53 9.38 1.68
CA SER A 72 -0.76 9.67 3.10
C SER A 72 0.14 10.79 3.64
N ALA A 73 1.29 11.01 2.99
CA ALA A 73 2.16 12.14 3.27
C ALA A 73 1.67 13.46 2.65
N ASP A 74 0.61 13.46 1.83
CA ASP A 74 0.22 14.58 0.94
C ASP A 74 1.35 14.99 -0.02
N GLU A 75 2.28 14.07 -0.26
CA GLU A 75 3.44 14.27 -1.11
C GLU A 75 3.38 13.25 -2.27
N PRO A 76 2.53 13.50 -3.28
CA PRO A 76 2.40 12.60 -4.42
C PRO A 76 3.72 12.45 -5.21
N ASP A 77 4.64 13.40 -5.07
CA ASP A 77 5.97 13.45 -5.70
C ASP A 77 7.16 13.43 -4.74
N SER A 78 6.99 13.66 -3.42
CA SER A 78 8.09 13.54 -2.44
C SER A 78 8.14 12.14 -1.85
N THR A 79 8.35 11.15 -2.71
CA THR A 79 9.20 10.06 -2.26
C THR A 79 10.59 10.68 -2.06
N ASP A 80 11.10 10.72 -0.83
CA ASP A 80 12.53 10.87 -0.53
C ASP A 80 13.26 9.77 -1.31
N ALA A 81 13.49 10.06 -2.58
CA ALA A 81 14.48 9.48 -3.41
C ALA A 81 15.80 9.84 -2.75
N ASP A 82 16.64 8.85 -2.42
CA ASP A 82 18.07 9.12 -2.39
C ASP A 82 18.50 9.78 -3.72
N GLU A 83 19.71 10.32 -3.83
CA GLU A 83 20.21 11.03 -5.03
C GLU A 83 20.01 10.24 -6.37
N ASP A 84 19.64 8.96 -6.30
CA ASP A 84 19.28 8.03 -7.37
C ASP A 84 17.77 7.74 -7.60
N GLY A 85 16.82 8.37 -6.89
CA GLY A 85 15.38 8.17 -7.19
C GLY A 85 14.66 7.06 -6.41
N GLU A 86 15.35 6.30 -5.55
CA GLU A 86 14.79 5.08 -4.95
C GLU A 86 14.27 5.27 -3.52
N PHE A 87 12.98 4.98 -3.33
CA PHE A 87 12.39 4.74 -2.01
C PHE A 87 13.00 3.45 -1.43
N GLN A 88 14.01 3.58 -0.56
CA GLN A 88 14.61 2.46 0.14
C GLN A 88 13.66 1.99 1.25
N PHE A 89 12.93 0.92 0.94
CA PHE A 89 11.99 0.33 1.86
C PHE A 89 12.18 -1.18 1.86
N HIS A 90 12.55 -1.73 3.02
CA HIS A 90 12.73 -3.16 3.16
C HIS A 90 11.38 -3.87 2.97
N SER A 91 11.36 -4.86 2.07
CA SER A 91 10.18 -5.62 1.69
C SER A 91 9.43 -6.21 2.89
N GLU A 92 10.12 -6.55 3.97
CA GLU A 92 9.51 -7.06 5.21
C GLU A 92 8.66 -6.02 5.94
N HIS A 93 9.11 -4.76 6.00
CA HIS A 93 8.29 -3.69 6.58
C HIS A 93 7.01 -3.46 5.77
N GLY A 94 7.00 -3.76 4.48
CA GLY A 94 5.84 -3.60 3.60
C GLY A 94 4.82 -4.68 3.80
N VAL A 95 5.31 -5.90 3.95
CA VAL A 95 4.49 -7.04 4.36
C VAL A 95 3.82 -6.71 5.69
N THR A 96 4.58 -6.35 6.72
CA THR A 96 4.01 -6.01 8.04
C THR A 96 3.02 -4.85 7.95
N LEU A 97 3.33 -3.80 7.17
CA LEU A 97 2.44 -2.66 6.99
C LEU A 97 1.10 -3.10 6.39
N LEU A 98 1.13 -3.79 5.25
CA LEU A 98 -0.08 -4.18 4.53
C LEU A 98 -0.90 -5.24 5.27
N GLU A 99 -0.24 -6.21 5.90
CA GLU A 99 -0.90 -7.20 6.74
C GLU A 99 -1.57 -6.55 7.96
N SER A 100 -0.94 -5.55 8.59
CA SER A 100 -1.55 -4.79 9.69
C SER A 100 -2.80 -4.01 9.26
N LEU A 101 -2.90 -3.69 7.97
CA LEU A 101 -4.05 -3.02 7.36
C LEU A 101 -5.08 -4.02 6.77
N GLY A 102 -4.83 -5.32 6.90
CA GLY A 102 -5.74 -6.40 6.51
C GLY A 102 -5.57 -6.90 5.07
N PHE A 103 -4.43 -6.65 4.43
CA PHE A 103 -4.13 -7.16 3.09
C PHE A 103 -3.20 -8.36 3.15
N GLU A 104 -3.46 -9.35 2.29
CA GLU A 104 -2.63 -10.55 2.17
C GLU A 104 -1.48 -10.31 1.20
N THR A 105 -0.27 -10.73 1.60
CA THR A 105 0.91 -10.65 0.75
C THR A 105 1.42 -12.05 0.39
N ILE A 106 1.84 -12.22 -0.86
CA ILE A 106 2.37 -13.48 -1.37
C ILE A 106 3.84 -13.32 -1.77
N ASN A 107 4.62 -14.38 -1.59
CA ASN A 107 6.00 -14.48 -2.05
C ASN A 107 6.10 -15.57 -3.12
N THR A 108 6.56 -15.21 -4.32
CA THR A 108 6.66 -16.13 -5.46
C THR A 108 8.01 -16.85 -5.54
N ASP A 109 8.94 -16.57 -4.62
CA ASP A 109 10.26 -17.24 -4.56
C ASP A 109 10.22 -18.57 -3.77
N SER A 110 9.03 -19.02 -3.35
CA SER A 110 8.84 -20.22 -2.51
C SER A 110 8.51 -21.50 -3.29
N GLU A 111 8.90 -21.58 -4.56
CA GLU A 111 8.81 -22.82 -5.38
C GLU A 111 10.13 -23.61 -5.42
#